data_AF-A0A6H1P8W2-F1
#
_entry.id   AF-A0A6H1P8W2-F1
#
_cell.length_a   1.000
_cell.length_b   1.000
_cell.length_c   1.000
_cell.angle_alpha   90.00
_cell.angle_beta   90.00
_cell.angle_gamma   90.00
#
_symmetry.space_group_name_H-M   'P 1'
#
loop_
_entity.id
_entity.type
_entity.pdbx_description
1 polymer ?
#
loop_
_entity_poly.entity_id
_entity_poly.type
_entity_poly.pdbx_seq_one_letter_code
_entity_poly.pdbx_strand_id
1 'polypeptide(L)'
;MQDISVISMIFTTIFALACLFLILSPLFKWDAYLHVSSTGQDIGASKEALLTTLNEIEFEYKMDKISHADYKVLKKQYETEVASIMKEEEQLMDTNIDKDLMDEVEKEIEAQMKTYKNKKGEGK
;
A
#
# COMPACT_ATOMS: atom_id res chain seq x y z
N MET A 1 -4.90 -61.84 -2.90
CA MET A 1 -3.65 -61.13 -3.28
C MET A 1 -3.94 -60.03 -4.30
N GLN A 2 -4.78 -60.28 -5.31
CA GLN A 2 -5.16 -59.28 -6.31
C GLN A 2 -5.90 -58.07 -5.70
N ASP A 3 -6.83 -58.30 -4.77
CA ASP A 3 -7.62 -57.20 -4.17
C ASP A 3 -6.75 -56.21 -3.37
N ILE A 4 -5.75 -56.72 -2.65
CA ILE A 4 -4.79 -55.90 -1.90
C ILE A 4 -3.93 -55.05 -2.86
N SER A 5 -3.56 -55.62 -4.02
CA SER A 5 -2.80 -54.90 -5.05
C SER A 5 -3.63 -53.82 -5.75
N VAL A 6 -4.93 -54.05 -5.94
CA VAL A 6 -5.83 -53.04 -6.53
C VAL A 6 -6.06 -51.90 -5.55
N ILE A 7 -6.27 -52.21 -4.27
CA ILE A 7 -6.44 -51.20 -3.21
C ILE A 7 -5.20 -50.33 -3.06
N SER A 8 -4.00 -50.93 -3.06
CA SER A 8 -2.76 -50.16 -2.97
C SER A 8 -2.53 -49.26 -4.20
N MET A 9 -2.87 -49.72 -5.40
CA MET A 9 -2.76 -48.93 -6.63
C MET A 9 -3.71 -47.73 -6.64
N ILE A 10 -4.93 -47.89 -6.12
CA ILE A 10 -5.90 -46.79 -6.00
C ILE A 10 -5.39 -45.76 -4.99
N PHE A 11 -4.88 -46.22 -3.85
CA PHE A 11 -4.40 -45.33 -2.78
C PHE A 11 -3.20 -44.50 -3.24
N THR A 12 -2.24 -45.11 -3.93
CA THR A 12 -1.09 -44.39 -4.50
C THR A 12 -1.50 -43.39 -5.57
N THR A 13 -2.50 -43.72 -6.40
CA THR A 13 -3.01 -42.83 -7.44
C THR A 13 -3.69 -41.60 -6.83
N ILE A 14 -4.54 -41.78 -5.82
CA ILE A 14 -5.19 -40.68 -5.10
C ILE A 14 -4.14 -39.79 -4.42
N PHE A 15 -3.15 -40.39 -3.78
CA PHE A 15 -2.08 -39.65 -3.11
C PHE A 15 -1.25 -38.83 -4.10
N ALA A 16 -0.89 -39.41 -5.24
CA ALA A 16 -0.17 -38.69 -6.30
C ALA A 16 -0.98 -37.51 -6.85
N LEU A 17 -2.28 -37.68 -7.07
CA LEU A 17 -3.17 -36.59 -7.51
C LEU A 17 -3.32 -35.49 -6.45
N ALA A 18 -3.40 -35.85 -5.17
CA ALA A 18 -3.43 -34.88 -4.08
C ALA A 18 -2.15 -34.06 -4.00
N CYS A 19 -0.97 -34.71 -4.09
CA CYS A 19 0.31 -34.02 -4.15
C CYS A 19 0.42 -33.09 -5.37
N LEU A 20 0.01 -33.57 -6.55
CA LEU A 20 -0.02 -32.76 -7.77
C LEU A 20 -0.91 -31.53 -7.61
N PHE A 21 -2.09 -31.71 -7.01
CA PHE A 21 -3.03 -30.62 -6.73
C PHE A 21 -2.42 -29.58 -5.77
N LEU A 22 -1.73 -30.01 -4.70
CA LEU A 22 -1.07 -29.08 -3.77
C LEU A 22 0.04 -28.27 -4.44
N ILE A 23 0.77 -28.86 -5.39
CA ILE A 23 1.84 -28.18 -6.15
C ILE A 23 1.26 -27.21 -7.19
N LEU A 24 0.16 -27.57 -7.84
CA LEU A 24 -0.50 -26.72 -8.86
C LEU A 24 -1.40 -25.64 -8.25
N SER A 25 -1.93 -25.86 -7.06
CA SER A 25 -2.78 -24.92 -6.30
C SER A 25 -2.20 -23.49 -6.22
N PRO A 26 -0.92 -23.27 -5.86
CA PRO A 26 -0.36 -21.92 -5.81
C PRO A 26 -0.29 -21.24 -7.18
N LEU A 27 -0.28 -21.98 -8.30
CA LEU A 27 -0.23 -21.40 -9.63
C LEU A 27 -1.58 -20.79 -10.09
N PHE A 28 -2.69 -21.24 -9.49
CA PHE A 28 -4.06 -20.80 -9.82
C PHE A 28 -4.63 -19.77 -8.83
N LYS A 29 -3.95 -19.49 -7.72
CA LYS A 29 -4.37 -18.47 -6.76
C LYS A 29 -3.92 -17.09 -7.23
N TRP A 30 -4.73 -16.45 -8.07
CA TRP A 30 -4.46 -15.09 -8.55
C TRP A 30 -4.72 -13.99 -7.51
N ASP A 31 -5.41 -14.22 -6.40
CA ASP A 31 -5.72 -13.12 -5.44
C ASP A 31 -5.70 -13.50 -3.95
N ALA A 32 -5.01 -14.58 -3.56
CA ALA A 32 -5.03 -15.04 -2.16
C ALA A 32 -3.91 -14.42 -1.27
N TYR A 33 -3.25 -13.36 -1.72
CA TYR A 33 -2.27 -12.59 -0.94
C TYR A 33 -2.71 -11.15 -0.62
N LEU A 34 -3.93 -10.75 -1.00
CA LEU A 34 -4.43 -9.39 -0.79
C LEU A 34 -5.73 -9.38 0.00
N HIS A 35 -5.69 -9.80 1.27
CA HIS A 35 -6.59 -9.23 2.28
C HIS A 35 -6.20 -9.65 3.71
N VAL A 36 -5.13 -9.07 4.26
CA VAL A 36 -5.05 -8.84 5.71
C VAL A 36 -5.25 -7.34 5.91
N SER A 37 -6.41 -7.00 6.45
CA SER A 37 -6.87 -5.65 6.72
C SER A 37 -5.89 -4.86 7.58
N SER A 38 -5.10 -4.00 6.95
CA SER A 38 -4.45 -2.85 7.59
C SER A 38 -4.43 -1.67 6.61
N THR A 39 -5.62 -1.21 6.22
CA THR A 39 -5.82 -0.18 5.17
C THR A 39 -4.96 1.07 5.35
N GLY A 40 -4.51 1.42 6.57
CA GLY A 40 -3.58 2.54 6.78
C GLY A 40 -2.08 2.19 6.75
N GLN A 41 -1.68 1.00 7.21
CA GLN A 41 -0.26 0.61 7.25
C GLN A 41 0.24 0.08 5.90
N ASP A 42 -0.63 -0.56 5.14
CA ASP A 42 -0.31 -1.13 3.83
C ASP A 42 -0.09 -0.04 2.76
N ILE A 43 -0.89 1.03 2.80
CA ILE A 43 -0.77 2.18 1.89
C ILE A 43 0.58 2.89 2.10
N GLY A 44 0.98 3.15 3.35
CA GLY A 44 2.27 3.78 3.65
C GLY A 44 3.46 2.91 3.28
N ALA A 45 3.39 1.59 3.52
CA ALA A 45 4.44 0.65 3.11
C ALA A 45 4.56 0.56 1.58
N SER A 46 3.44 0.61 0.86
CA SER A 46 3.39 0.63 -0.60
C SER A 46 4.03 1.91 -1.17
N LYS A 47 3.71 3.08 -0.61
CA LYS A 47 4.30 4.37 -1.02
C LYS A 47 5.83 4.39 -0.89
N GLU A 48 6.36 3.95 0.25
CA GLU A 48 7.81 3.91 0.48
C GLU A 48 8.53 2.96 -0.50
N ALA A 49 7.91 1.81 -0.82
CA ALA A 49 8.44 0.88 -1.80
C ALA A 49 8.50 1.49 -3.21
N LEU A 50 7.45 2.21 -3.62
CA LEU A 50 7.41 2.88 -4.93
C LEU A 50 8.41 4.04 -5.01
N LEU A 51 8.56 4.83 -3.94
CA LEU A 51 9.57 5.90 -3.86
C LEU A 51 11.00 5.34 -3.89
N THR A 52 11.24 4.22 -3.22
CA THR A 52 12.52 3.50 -3.27
C THR A 52 12.80 3.00 -4.69
N THR A 53 11.79 2.45 -5.35
CA THR A 53 11.89 1.98 -6.74
C THR A 53 12.19 3.14 -7.70
N LEU A 54 11.56 4.30 -7.51
CA LEU A 54 11.82 5.50 -8.30
C LEU A 54 13.28 5.97 -8.15
N ASN A 55 13.81 5.94 -6.93
CA ASN A 55 15.21 6.26 -6.66
C ASN A 55 16.17 5.28 -7.33
N GLU A 56 15.87 3.98 -7.30
CA GLU A 56 16.68 2.95 -7.98
C GLU A 56 16.66 3.17 -9.49
N ILE A 57 15.50 3.42 -10.10
CA ILE A 57 15.38 3.71 -11.54
C ILE A 57 16.19 4.94 -11.94
N GLU A 58 16.17 5.99 -11.12
CA GLU A 58 17.01 7.18 -11.36
C GLU A 58 18.50 6.88 -11.21
N PHE A 59 18.87 6.06 -10.24
CA PHE A 59 20.24 5.58 -10.08
C PHE A 59 20.68 4.76 -11.32
N GLU A 60 19.90 3.79 -11.76
CA GLU A 60 20.20 2.97 -12.94
C GLU A 60 20.35 3.82 -14.21
N TYR A 61 19.49 4.81 -14.39
CA TYR A 61 19.61 5.76 -15.50
C TYR A 61 20.89 6.60 -15.41
N LYS A 62 21.22 7.15 -14.23
CA LYS A 62 22.47 7.89 -14.00
C LYS A 62 23.73 7.04 -14.21
N MET A 63 23.59 5.72 -14.08
CA MET A 63 24.65 4.75 -14.30
C MET A 63 24.68 4.20 -15.74
N ASP A 64 23.93 4.80 -16.67
CA ASP A 64 23.81 4.37 -18.07
C ASP A 64 23.38 2.90 -18.24
N LYS A 65 22.68 2.32 -17.24
CA LYS A 65 22.17 0.94 -17.31
C LYS A 65 20.89 0.81 -18.13
N ILE A 66 20.11 1.89 -18.20
CA ILE A 66 18.83 1.94 -18.92
C ILE A 66 18.80 3.14 -19.87
N SER A 67 18.05 3.03 -20.96
CA SER A 67 17.94 4.11 -21.94
C SER A 67 17.12 5.28 -21.38
N HIS A 68 17.35 6.49 -21.90
CA HIS A 68 16.53 7.66 -21.55
C HIS A 68 15.04 7.45 -21.90
N ALA A 69 14.75 6.70 -22.96
CA ALA A 69 13.37 6.40 -23.35
C ALA A 69 12.69 5.51 -22.29
N ASP A 70 13.36 4.43 -21.87
CA ASP A 70 12.85 3.51 -20.85
C ASP A 70 12.73 4.20 -19.50
N TYR A 71 13.75 4.97 -19.10
CA TYR A 71 13.72 5.80 -17.89
C TYR A 71 12.50 6.71 -17.87
N LYS A 72 12.23 7.44 -18.96
CA LYS A 72 11.10 8.38 -19.03
C LYS A 72 9.74 7.67 -18.89
N VAL A 73 9.60 6.48 -19.48
CA VAL A 73 8.37 5.69 -19.38
C VAL A 73 8.19 5.18 -17.96
N LEU A 74 9.21 4.50 -17.41
CA LEU A 74 9.17 3.93 -16.07
C LEU A 74 8.95 5.00 -15.01
N LYS A 75 9.73 6.08 -15.03
CA LYS A 75 9.60 7.20 -14.09
C LYS A 75 8.17 7.73 -14.05
N LYS A 76 7.57 7.99 -15.21
CA LYS A 76 6.21 8.51 -15.30
C LYS A 76 5.18 7.54 -14.72
N GLN A 77 5.33 6.24 -14.94
CA GLN A 77 4.43 5.22 -14.40
C GLN A 77 4.46 5.22 -12.87
N TYR A 78 5.65 5.12 -12.28
CA TYR A 78 5.82 5.12 -10.83
C TYR A 78 5.41 6.45 -10.18
N GLU A 79 5.71 7.60 -10.78
CA GLU A 79 5.24 8.91 -10.31
C GLU A 79 3.71 9.01 -10.29
N THR A 80 3.04 8.44 -11.29
CA THR A 80 1.56 8.43 -11.37
C THR A 80 0.96 7.57 -10.24
N GLU A 81 1.58 6.42 -9.96
CA GLU A 81 1.12 5.51 -8.90
C GLU A 81 1.32 6.13 -7.50
N VAL A 82 2.48 6.73 -7.24
CA VAL A 82 2.75 7.48 -6.00
C VAL A 82 1.77 8.62 -5.83
N ALA A 83 1.50 9.40 -6.88
CA ALA A 83 0.53 10.50 -6.82
C ALA A 83 -0.89 10.02 -6.49
N SER A 84 -1.28 8.86 -7.02
CA SER A 84 -2.58 8.24 -6.71
C SER A 84 -2.67 7.85 -5.24
N ILE A 85 -1.62 7.21 -4.70
CA ILE A 85 -1.57 6.82 -3.29
C ILE A 85 -1.59 8.04 -2.36
N MET A 86 -0.81 9.08 -2.67
CA MET A 86 -0.80 10.31 -1.87
C MET A 86 -2.18 10.98 -1.82
N LYS A 87 -2.94 10.92 -2.93
CA LYS A 87 -4.31 11.43 -2.97
C LYS A 87 -5.27 10.57 -2.13
N GLU A 88 -5.09 9.25 -2.13
CA GLU A 88 -5.87 8.35 -1.29
C GLU A 88 -5.56 8.58 0.21
N GLU A 89 -4.29 8.78 0.57
CA GLU A 89 -3.87 9.17 1.93
C GLU A 89 -4.57 10.46 2.38
N GLU A 90 -4.58 11.50 1.53
CA GLU A 90 -5.25 12.78 1.82
C GLU A 90 -6.75 12.60 2.06
N GLN A 91 -7.45 11.80 1.23
CA GLN A 91 -8.87 11.53 1.40
C GLN A 91 -9.19 10.75 2.69
N LEU A 92 -8.33 9.82 3.08
CA LEU A 92 -8.47 9.07 4.33
C LEU A 92 -8.25 9.96 5.56
N MET A 93 -7.36 10.96 5.46
CA MET A 93 -7.16 11.97 6.49
C MET A 93 -8.42 12.85 6.64
N ASP A 94 -8.95 13.39 5.54
CA ASP A 94 -10.14 14.26 5.57
C ASP A 94 -11.39 13.56 6.11
N THR A 95 -11.53 12.26 5.87
CA THR A 95 -12.71 11.49 6.31
C THR A 95 -12.68 11.15 7.80
N ASN A 96 -11.50 11.16 8.44
CA ASN A 96 -11.32 10.83 9.87
C ASN A 96 -11.26 12.05 10.79
N ILE A 97 -11.47 13.26 10.27
CA ILE A 97 -11.52 14.47 11.11
C ILE A 97 -12.85 14.49 11.85
N ASP A 98 -12.79 14.29 13.17
CA ASP A 98 -13.92 14.50 14.06
C ASP A 98 -14.29 15.99 14.06
N LYS A 99 -15.45 16.31 13.47
CA LYS A 99 -15.93 17.68 13.30
C LYS A 99 -16.14 18.38 14.64
N ASP A 100 -16.56 17.66 15.66
CA ASP A 100 -16.79 18.24 16.99
C ASP A 100 -15.45 18.69 17.62
N LEU A 101 -14.40 17.91 17.40
CA LEU A 101 -13.04 18.19 17.83
C LEU A 101 -12.43 19.37 17.05
N MET A 102 -12.70 19.46 15.74
CA MET A 102 -12.28 20.58 14.89
C MET A 102 -12.93 21.90 15.34
N ASP A 103 -14.23 21.88 15.64
CA ASP A 103 -14.99 23.03 16.12
C ASP A 103 -14.50 23.52 17.50
N GLU A 104 -14.12 22.59 18.38
CA GLU A 104 -13.50 22.93 19.68
C GLU A 104 -12.15 23.62 19.50
N VAL A 105 -11.30 23.11 18.62
CA VAL A 105 -9.99 23.70 18.30
C VAL A 105 -10.14 25.11 17.72
N GLU A 106 -11.06 25.30 16.77
CA GLU A 106 -11.34 26.62 16.18
C GLU A 106 -11.75 27.64 17.25
N LYS A 107 -12.64 27.23 18.17
CA LYS A 107 -13.10 28.06 19.29
C LYS A 107 -11.95 28.45 20.23
N GLU A 108 -11.03 27.53 20.52
CA GLU A 108 -9.86 27.83 21.36
C GLU A 108 -8.91 28.79 20.66
N ILE A 109 -8.63 28.58 19.37
CA ILE A 109 -7.78 29.45 18.55
C ILE A 109 -8.35 30.88 18.52
N GLU A 110 -9.67 31.04 18.30
CA GLU A 110 -10.31 32.35 18.33
C GLU A 110 -10.17 33.05 19.70
N ALA A 111 -10.35 32.32 20.79
CA ALA A 111 -10.22 32.86 22.14
C ALA A 111 -8.78 33.34 22.41
N GLN A 112 -7.78 32.57 21.97
CA GLN A 112 -6.38 32.95 22.06
C GLN A 112 -6.09 34.18 21.17
N MET A 113 -6.55 34.21 19.92
CA MET A 113 -6.36 35.35 19.02
C MET A 113 -6.98 36.65 19.57
N LYS A 114 -8.17 36.59 20.17
CA LYS A 114 -8.80 37.74 20.85
C LYS A 114 -7.94 38.23 22.01
N THR A 115 -7.40 37.30 22.80
CA THR A 115 -6.49 37.63 23.92
C THR A 115 -5.20 38.32 23.42
N TYR A 116 -4.60 37.84 22.34
CA TYR A 116 -3.42 38.48 21.73
C TYR A 116 -3.72 39.87 21.15
N LYS A 117 -4.89 40.06 20.51
CA LYS A 117 -5.31 41.37 19.99
C LYS A 117 -5.50 42.39 21.10
N ASN A 118 -6.09 41.98 22.23
CA ASN A 118 -6.30 42.86 23.38
C ASN A 118 -4.96 43.25 24.03
N LYS A 119 -4.04 42.30 24.22
CA LYS A 119 -2.68 42.59 24.75
C LYS A 119 -1.84 43.51 23.84
N LYS A 120 -2.05 43.48 22.52
CA LYS A 120 -1.36 44.36 21.57
C LYS A 120 -1.95 45.79 21.52
N GLY A 121 -3.16 45.99 22.06
CA GLY A 121 -3.85 47.29 22.13
C GLY A 121 -3.56 48.10 23.39
N GLU A 122 -3.06 47.49 24.46
CA GLU A 122 -2.77 48.15 25.76
C GLU A 122 -1.36 48.76 25.85
N GLY A 123 -0.56 48.67 24.77
CA GLY A 123 0.79 49.23 24.68
C GLY A 123 0.87 50.55 23.92
N LYS A 124 0.00 51.52 24.21
CA LYS A 124 0.11 52.91 23.75
C LYS A 124 -0.16 53.90 24.87
#